data_AF-A0A1Y2IC12-F1
#
_entry.id   AF-A0A1Y2IC12-F1
#
_cell.length_a   1.000
_cell.length_b   1.000
_cell.length_c   1.000
_cell.angle_alpha   90.00
_cell.angle_beta   90.00
_cell.angle_gamma   90.00
#
_symmetry.space_group_name_H-M   'P 1'
#
loop_
_entity.id
_entity.type
_entity.pdbx_description
1 polymer ?
#
loop_
_entity_poly.entity_id
_entity_poly.type
_entity_poly.pdbx_seq_one_letter_code
_entity_poly.pdbx_strand_id
1 'polypeptide(L)'
;MSSAVLRVELPAYSHSFQVQVPPTSTIREVKQEITRVCPGSPLPDGQRLVFKGRFLSDSEKVEEVWKSPDDSRVVHLAVHPSAWTSAPPSLPSAPSAPSPAPQPTPTPSHRPTASQARQPSYPASYASGHPGPTSAPTSSFPPLAYIQYLHNFALCVLSGGAVALPPQPPTSELEAWRRAAMDVYRNRGWTWPAVFDKPFPSGSPEEGAVYEAVTIEGLPYLSLVTPNATPTPAQSHALQLLSHTFSILSMANDPTLYAPSTSYPTYPDTRMTNLNQRLQELGFPPLRLAHNQAIPRNANEANQPNPLGAPGAPAGAEIRAIPIRALLVPLLMLAFRTVLLLYFFSPSKRPLFGILLSLWVVYEAWTAMRLVFNEGNDRIADAAAANLAAANAPAGQAGAPAPAAPAVANRPNRSQVRSPIQAVIDRLAMMNISYEDALLESDTDAHPPSPLQKTKMFVTLFLLTLYPAAWDRRRTALRRREGRIRTEANAREAALTERAERESAGDAAPARSAEEEARAKAREQLVVRHERRSAWLKQYVQRVQYSEWVDDP
;
A
#
# COMPACT_ATOMS: atom_id res chain seq x y z
N MET A 1 -18.44 17.86 -45.34
CA MET A 1 -18.52 18.05 -43.87
C MET A 1 -17.34 17.32 -43.25
N SER A 2 -16.51 18.01 -42.45
CA SER A 2 -15.31 17.38 -41.86
C SER A 2 -15.72 16.46 -40.72
N SER A 3 -15.46 15.15 -40.84
CA SER A 3 -15.61 14.20 -39.73
C SER A 3 -14.45 14.35 -38.75
N ALA A 4 -14.75 14.24 -37.46
CA ALA A 4 -13.74 14.12 -36.42
C ALA A 4 -13.40 12.63 -36.23
N VAL A 5 -12.11 12.29 -36.36
CA VAL A 5 -11.60 10.96 -36.01
C VAL A 5 -11.30 10.92 -34.52
N LEU A 6 -11.98 10.05 -33.80
CA LEU A 6 -11.82 9.81 -32.36
C LEU A 6 -11.16 8.45 -32.16
N ARG A 7 -10.05 8.39 -31.42
CA ARG A 7 -9.41 7.12 -31.04
C ARG A 7 -10.01 6.65 -29.71
N VAL A 8 -10.63 5.49 -29.74
CA VAL A 8 -11.26 4.86 -28.58
C VAL A 8 -10.34 3.76 -28.07
N GLU A 9 -9.94 3.85 -26.81
CA GLU A 9 -9.11 2.85 -26.14
C GLU A 9 -9.94 2.07 -25.12
N LEU A 10 -9.78 0.74 -25.09
CA LEU A 10 -10.39 -0.17 -24.12
C LEU A 10 -9.27 -0.73 -23.25
N PRO A 11 -8.90 -0.06 -22.14
CA PRO A 11 -7.73 -0.43 -21.35
C PRO A 11 -7.79 -1.86 -20.81
N ALA A 12 -9.00 -2.35 -20.49
CA ALA A 12 -9.21 -3.70 -19.96
C ALA A 12 -8.87 -4.81 -20.97
N TYR A 13 -8.83 -4.50 -22.27
CA TYR A 13 -8.62 -5.46 -23.36
C TYR A 13 -7.39 -5.13 -24.21
N SER A 14 -6.59 -4.13 -23.81
CA SER A 14 -5.45 -3.62 -24.59
C SER A 14 -5.81 -3.38 -26.07
N HIS A 15 -7.05 -2.96 -26.33
CA HIS A 15 -7.61 -2.81 -27.67
C HIS A 15 -7.90 -1.34 -27.94
N SER A 16 -7.56 -0.85 -29.13
CA SER A 16 -7.92 0.50 -29.57
C SER A 16 -8.42 0.48 -31.00
N PHE A 17 -9.44 1.27 -31.28
CA PHE A 17 -9.98 1.46 -32.63
C PHE A 17 -10.37 2.92 -32.84
N GLN A 18 -10.70 3.28 -34.07
CA GLN A 18 -11.07 4.64 -34.43
C GLN A 18 -12.55 4.72 -34.78
N VAL A 19 -13.19 5.80 -34.35
CA VAL A 19 -14.59 6.11 -34.59
C VAL A 19 -14.65 7.45 -35.33
N GLN A 20 -15.41 7.51 -36.41
CA GLN A 20 -15.60 8.75 -37.18
C GLN A 20 -16.97 9.33 -36.88
N VAL A 21 -17.00 10.53 -36.31
CA VAL A 21 -18.24 11.22 -35.92
C VAL A 21 -18.20 12.69 -36.35
N PRO A 22 -19.32 13.28 -36.78
CA PRO A 22 -19.42 14.72 -36.97
C PRO A 22 -19.08 15.50 -35.69
N PRO A 23 -18.47 16.70 -35.77
CA PRO A 23 -18.17 17.52 -34.58
C PRO A 23 -19.43 18.00 -33.84
N THR A 24 -20.56 18.08 -34.53
CA THR A 24 -21.86 18.46 -33.96
C THR A 24 -22.56 17.30 -33.24
N SER A 25 -22.02 16.07 -33.33
CA SER A 25 -22.61 14.90 -32.71
C SER A 25 -22.51 14.94 -31.19
N THR A 26 -23.52 14.38 -30.54
CA THR A 26 -23.53 14.19 -29.10
C THR A 26 -22.69 12.98 -28.69
N ILE A 27 -22.23 12.95 -27.44
CA ILE A 27 -21.52 11.78 -26.88
C ILE A 27 -22.38 10.52 -26.93
N ARG A 28 -23.71 10.64 -26.85
CA ARG A 28 -24.63 9.52 -27.09
C ARG A 28 -24.48 8.91 -28.48
N GLU A 29 -24.38 9.73 -29.53
CA GLU A 29 -24.14 9.25 -30.90
C GLU A 29 -22.76 8.60 -31.02
N VAL A 30 -21.74 9.14 -30.33
CA VAL A 30 -20.41 8.52 -30.27
C VAL A 30 -20.51 7.11 -29.65
N LYS A 31 -21.27 6.93 -28.57
CA LYS A 31 -21.49 5.62 -27.95
C LYS A 31 -22.21 4.63 -28.88
N GLN A 32 -23.19 5.11 -29.64
CA GLN A 32 -23.86 4.28 -30.65
C GLN A 32 -22.90 3.84 -31.76
N GLU A 33 -22.03 4.74 -32.20
CA GLU A 33 -21.03 4.43 -33.20
C GLU A 33 -19.96 3.46 -32.67
N ILE A 34 -19.60 3.58 -31.39
CA ILE A 34 -18.78 2.58 -30.68
C ILE A 34 -19.45 1.21 -30.65
N THR A 35 -20.76 1.12 -30.40
CA THR A 35 -21.50 -0.16 -30.45
C THR A 35 -21.37 -0.83 -31.82
N ARG A 36 -21.36 -0.03 -32.88
CA ARG A 36 -21.28 -0.49 -34.27
C ARG A 36 -19.88 -1.00 -34.64
N VAL A 37 -18.83 -0.32 -34.18
CA VAL A 37 -17.44 -0.59 -34.58
C VAL A 37 -16.70 -1.51 -33.61
N CYS A 38 -17.02 -1.46 -32.32
CA CYS A 38 -16.32 -2.24 -31.29
C CYS A 38 -16.67 -3.73 -31.39
N PRO A 39 -15.68 -4.64 -31.43
CA PRO A 39 -15.93 -6.07 -31.26
C PRO A 39 -16.61 -6.31 -29.90
N GLY A 40 -17.64 -7.17 -29.88
CA GLY A 40 -18.48 -7.40 -28.69
C GLY A 40 -19.76 -6.54 -28.65
N SER A 41 -19.85 -5.50 -29.50
CA SER A 41 -21.01 -4.60 -29.64
C SER A 41 -21.64 -4.16 -28.31
N PRO A 42 -20.91 -3.41 -27.47
CA PRO A 42 -21.40 -3.02 -26.16
C PRO A 42 -22.58 -2.05 -26.26
N LEU A 43 -23.64 -2.25 -25.47
CA LEU A 43 -24.81 -1.38 -25.40
C LEU A 43 -24.45 0.03 -24.91
N PRO A 44 -24.96 1.12 -25.53
CA PRO A 44 -24.61 2.50 -25.16
C PRO A 44 -24.78 2.83 -23.67
N ASP A 45 -25.83 2.31 -23.03
CA ASP A 45 -26.13 2.58 -21.61
C ASP A 45 -25.08 2.00 -20.66
N GLY A 46 -24.38 0.95 -21.08
CA GLY A 46 -23.28 0.35 -20.33
C GLY A 46 -21.90 0.89 -20.69
N GLN A 47 -21.81 1.80 -21.65
CA GLN A 47 -20.57 2.46 -22.04
C GLN A 47 -20.34 3.72 -21.21
N ARG A 48 -19.13 3.87 -20.68
CA ARG A 48 -18.65 5.08 -20.02
C ARG A 48 -17.41 5.58 -20.75
N LEU A 49 -17.50 6.78 -21.34
CA LEU A 49 -16.37 7.44 -21.98
C LEU A 49 -15.68 8.35 -20.98
N VAL A 50 -14.35 8.23 -20.89
CA VAL A 50 -13.50 9.03 -20.02
C VAL A 50 -12.52 9.83 -20.87
N PHE A 51 -12.47 11.13 -20.66
CA PHE A 51 -11.55 12.05 -21.32
C PHE A 51 -10.89 12.96 -20.29
N LYS A 52 -9.56 13.10 -20.29
CA LYS A 52 -8.81 13.93 -19.30
C LYS A 52 -9.27 13.71 -17.84
N GLY A 53 -9.56 12.45 -17.47
CA GLY A 53 -9.98 12.07 -16.12
C GLY A 53 -11.44 12.36 -15.76
N ARG A 54 -12.24 12.97 -16.65
CA ARG A 54 -13.68 13.19 -16.44
C ARG A 54 -14.53 12.21 -17.27
N PHE A 55 -15.69 11.83 -16.74
CA PHE A 55 -16.69 11.10 -17.52
C PHE A 55 -17.42 12.09 -18.43
N LEU A 56 -17.63 11.70 -19.69
CA LEU A 56 -18.37 12.49 -20.65
C LEU A 56 -19.87 12.20 -20.54
N SER A 57 -20.69 13.25 -20.47
CA SER A 57 -22.15 13.14 -20.39
C SER A 57 -22.76 12.95 -21.79
N ASP A 58 -23.84 12.18 -21.88
CA ASP A 58 -24.48 11.83 -23.17
C ASP A 58 -24.97 13.04 -23.97
N SER A 59 -25.29 14.15 -23.30
CA SER A 59 -25.76 15.40 -23.90
C SER A 59 -24.64 16.33 -24.37
N GLU A 60 -23.38 16.09 -23.98
CA GLU A 60 -22.25 16.91 -24.42
C GLU A 60 -22.00 16.70 -25.92
N LYS A 61 -21.57 17.76 -26.60
CA LYS A 61 -21.18 17.66 -28.01
C LYS A 61 -19.68 17.44 -28.17
N VAL A 62 -19.29 16.74 -29.24
CA VAL A 62 -17.88 16.51 -29.58
C VAL A 62 -17.11 17.83 -29.68
N GLU A 63 -17.65 18.87 -30.32
CA GLU A 63 -17.03 20.20 -30.41
C GLU A 63 -16.82 20.92 -29.07
N GLU A 64 -17.66 20.65 -28.07
CA GLU A 64 -17.54 21.24 -26.73
C GLU A 64 -16.47 20.53 -25.89
N VAL A 65 -16.30 19.23 -26.11
CA VAL A 65 -15.30 18.40 -25.43
C VAL A 65 -13.89 18.67 -25.99
N TRP A 66 -13.75 18.82 -27.30
CA TRP A 66 -12.49 19.08 -28.01
C TRP A 66 -12.51 20.46 -28.68
N LYS A 67 -12.26 21.51 -27.87
CA LYS A 67 -12.32 22.91 -28.32
C LYS A 67 -11.16 23.29 -29.24
N SER A 68 -9.97 22.73 -29.01
CA SER A 68 -8.79 22.98 -29.85
C SER A 68 -8.63 21.86 -30.88
N PRO A 69 -8.26 22.17 -32.14
CA PRO A 69 -7.86 21.14 -33.11
C PRO A 69 -6.62 20.35 -32.65
N ASP A 70 -5.82 20.92 -31.74
CA ASP A 70 -4.60 20.30 -31.20
C ASP A 70 -4.88 19.37 -30.01
N ASP A 71 -6.11 19.35 -29.47
CA ASP A 71 -6.45 18.44 -28.37
C ASP A 71 -6.40 16.98 -28.84
N SER A 72 -5.72 16.12 -28.07
CA SER A 72 -5.67 14.69 -28.34
C SER A 72 -7.08 14.08 -28.31
N ARG A 73 -7.58 13.62 -29.44
CA ARG A 73 -8.91 13.00 -29.61
C ARG A 73 -8.93 11.53 -29.16
N VAL A 74 -8.35 11.25 -28.00
CA VAL A 74 -8.29 9.91 -27.40
C VAL A 74 -9.27 9.84 -26.24
N VAL A 75 -10.19 8.86 -26.27
CA VAL A 75 -11.13 8.57 -25.18
C VAL A 75 -10.94 7.16 -24.66
N HIS A 76 -11.02 6.98 -23.35
CA HIS A 76 -11.03 5.65 -22.76
C HIS A 76 -12.47 5.17 -22.59
N LEU A 77 -12.78 4.00 -23.14
CA LEU A 77 -14.05 3.32 -23.01
C LEU A 77 -13.97 2.30 -21.87
N ALA A 78 -14.84 2.46 -20.87
CA ALA A 78 -15.14 1.44 -19.89
C ALA A 78 -16.54 0.86 -20.15
N VAL A 79 -16.63 -0.45 -20.31
CA VAL A 79 -17.89 -1.16 -20.58
C VAL A 79 -18.30 -1.98 -19.37
N HIS A 80 -19.56 -1.87 -18.95
CA HIS A 80 -20.13 -2.74 -17.92
C HIS A 80 -20.26 -4.19 -18.43
N PRO A 81 -19.92 -5.23 -17.65
CA PRO A 81 -19.95 -6.62 -18.13
C PRO A 81 -21.31 -7.09 -18.69
N SER A 82 -22.42 -6.58 -18.16
CA SER A 82 -23.77 -6.92 -18.66
C SER A 82 -24.17 -6.21 -19.95
N ALA A 83 -23.36 -5.28 -20.44
CA ALA A 83 -23.66 -4.48 -21.63
C ALA A 83 -23.10 -5.08 -22.91
N TRP A 84 -22.29 -6.14 -22.81
CA TRP A 84 -21.80 -6.87 -23.96
C TRP A 84 -22.94 -7.67 -24.59
N THR A 85 -23.19 -7.44 -25.88
CA THR A 85 -24.19 -8.23 -26.65
C THR A 85 -23.56 -9.48 -27.26
N SER A 86 -22.24 -9.46 -27.48
CA SER A 86 -21.44 -10.59 -27.93
C SER A 86 -20.12 -10.68 -27.15
N ALA A 87 -19.32 -11.71 -27.39
CA ALA A 87 -18.06 -11.92 -26.66
C ALA A 87 -17.13 -10.69 -26.81
N PRO A 88 -16.53 -10.19 -25.71
CA PRO A 88 -15.65 -9.03 -25.75
C PRO A 88 -14.37 -9.31 -26.56
N PRO A 89 -13.61 -8.27 -26.99
CA PRO A 89 -12.37 -8.44 -27.75
C PRO A 89 -11.38 -9.36 -27.03
N SER A 90 -10.83 -10.35 -27.73
CA SER A 90 -9.84 -11.28 -27.19
C SER A 90 -8.48 -10.59 -26.99
N LEU A 91 -7.90 -10.76 -25.81
CA LEU A 91 -6.54 -10.28 -25.50
C LEU A 91 -5.50 -11.05 -26.35
N PRO A 92 -4.49 -10.38 -26.93
CA PRO A 92 -3.40 -11.06 -27.63
C PRO A 92 -2.62 -11.92 -26.62
N SER A 93 -2.66 -13.23 -26.79
CA SER A 93 -1.96 -14.19 -25.91
C SER A 93 -0.46 -14.17 -26.19
N ALA A 94 0.38 -14.13 -25.15
CA ALA A 94 1.83 -14.11 -25.26
C ALA A 94 2.42 -15.43 -25.83
N PRO A 95 3.55 -15.39 -26.57
CA PRO A 95 4.17 -16.59 -27.15
C PRO A 95 4.80 -17.50 -26.09
N SER A 96 4.47 -18.79 -26.13
CA SER A 96 4.92 -19.84 -25.20
C SER A 96 6.40 -20.22 -25.42
N ALA A 97 7.15 -20.43 -24.33
CA ALA A 97 8.56 -20.85 -24.36
C ALA A 97 8.73 -22.38 -24.54
N PRO A 98 9.85 -22.85 -25.15
CA PRO A 98 10.09 -24.27 -25.42
C PRO A 98 10.41 -25.08 -24.14
N SER A 99 9.84 -26.29 -24.05
CA SER A 99 9.99 -27.24 -22.93
C SER A 99 11.43 -27.75 -22.71
N PRO A 100 11.90 -27.89 -21.47
CA PRO A 100 13.18 -28.51 -21.14
C PRO A 100 13.10 -30.05 -21.07
N ALA A 101 14.23 -30.71 -21.39
CA ALA A 101 14.44 -32.15 -21.43
C ALA A 101 14.49 -32.83 -20.03
N PRO A 102 14.20 -34.14 -19.92
CA PRO A 102 14.08 -34.83 -18.63
C PRO A 102 15.44 -35.05 -17.94
N GLN A 103 15.52 -34.68 -16.65
CA GLN A 103 16.66 -34.96 -15.78
C GLN A 103 16.53 -36.34 -15.10
N PRO A 104 17.65 -37.07 -14.92
CA PRO A 104 17.69 -38.37 -14.26
C PRO A 104 17.66 -38.28 -12.72
N THR A 105 17.15 -39.36 -12.13
CA THR A 105 16.91 -39.66 -10.71
C THR A 105 18.18 -39.63 -9.85
N PRO A 106 18.18 -39.00 -8.65
CA PRO A 106 19.31 -39.04 -7.73
C PRO A 106 19.26 -40.23 -6.75
N THR A 107 20.40 -40.89 -6.62
CA THR A 107 20.73 -41.98 -5.67
C THR A 107 20.93 -41.45 -4.24
N PRO A 108 20.54 -42.17 -3.17
CA PRO A 108 20.67 -41.70 -1.79
C PRO A 108 22.12 -41.85 -1.28
N SER A 109 22.70 -40.75 -0.78
CA SER A 109 24.00 -40.76 -0.09
C SER A 109 23.81 -40.57 1.41
N HIS A 110 24.34 -41.52 2.18
CA HIS A 110 24.45 -41.49 3.63
C HIS A 110 25.27 -40.26 4.11
N ARG A 111 24.81 -39.62 5.19
CA ARG A 111 25.51 -38.53 5.89
C ARG A 111 25.86 -38.98 7.31
N PRO A 112 27.14 -38.97 7.73
CA PRO A 112 27.51 -39.22 9.11
C PRO A 112 27.36 -37.97 9.98
N THR A 113 26.96 -38.24 11.21
CA THR A 113 26.95 -37.40 12.41
C THR A 113 28.37 -36.98 12.81
N ALA A 114 28.57 -35.69 13.10
CA ALA A 114 29.36 -35.18 14.24
C ALA A 114 29.64 -33.66 14.13
N SER A 115 29.78 -33.07 15.32
CA SER A 115 30.48 -31.83 15.71
C SER A 115 29.64 -30.57 16.00
N GLN A 116 29.63 -30.28 17.31
CA GLN A 116 29.11 -29.12 18.02
C GLN A 116 29.72 -27.81 17.52
N ALA A 117 28.88 -26.79 17.30
CA ALA A 117 29.33 -25.41 17.15
C ALA A 117 29.28 -24.68 18.50
N ARG A 118 30.46 -24.23 18.97
CA ARG A 118 30.63 -23.30 20.10
C ARG A 118 30.04 -21.93 19.74
N GLN A 119 29.22 -21.38 20.63
CA GLN A 119 28.76 -19.99 20.55
C GLN A 119 29.86 -19.01 20.99
N PRO A 120 30.00 -17.85 20.34
CA PRO A 120 30.89 -16.78 20.79
C PRO A 120 30.23 -15.94 21.89
N SER A 121 30.87 -15.88 23.04
CA SER A 121 30.59 -14.97 24.15
C SER A 121 31.12 -13.56 23.83
N TYR A 122 30.24 -12.56 23.81
CA TYR A 122 30.62 -11.15 23.74
C TYR A 122 30.82 -10.58 25.16
N PRO A 123 31.89 -9.81 25.43
CA PRO A 123 32.08 -9.17 26.73
C PRO A 123 31.19 -7.94 26.91
N ALA A 124 30.65 -7.81 28.12
CA ALA A 124 29.87 -6.67 28.58
C ALA A 124 30.75 -5.44 28.77
N SER A 125 30.36 -4.33 28.16
CA SER A 125 31.00 -3.02 28.33
C SER A 125 30.45 -2.33 29.58
N TYR A 126 31.33 -2.07 30.54
CA TYR A 126 31.08 -1.28 31.74
C TYR A 126 30.91 0.20 31.37
N ALA A 127 29.72 0.76 31.59
CA ALA A 127 29.49 2.21 31.49
C ALA A 127 29.44 2.82 32.90
N SER A 128 30.37 3.72 33.15
CA SER A 128 30.60 4.50 34.36
C SER A 128 29.46 5.47 34.69
N GLY A 129 29.13 5.55 35.97
CA GLY A 129 27.95 6.21 36.52
C GLY A 129 27.90 7.73 36.40
N HIS A 130 26.67 8.24 36.34
CA HIS A 130 26.26 9.57 36.75
C HIS A 130 25.03 9.40 37.66
N PRO A 131 24.98 10.03 38.85
CA PRO A 131 23.84 9.95 39.74
C PRO A 131 22.74 10.92 39.29
N GLY A 132 21.72 10.40 38.62
CA GLY A 132 20.48 11.10 38.28
C GLY A 132 19.27 10.45 38.98
N PRO A 133 18.15 11.17 39.12
CA PRO A 133 17.07 10.83 40.06
C PRO A 133 16.46 9.47 39.75
N THR A 134 16.21 8.71 40.82
CA THR A 134 15.58 7.37 40.89
C THR A 134 14.59 7.09 39.75
N SER A 135 15.11 6.54 38.66
CA SER A 135 14.32 5.95 37.59
C SER A 135 13.79 4.60 38.07
N ALA A 136 12.47 4.41 38.02
CA ALA A 136 11.85 3.11 38.22
C ALA A 136 12.56 2.05 37.36
N PRO A 137 12.74 0.81 37.86
CA PRO A 137 13.41 -0.25 37.11
C PRO A 137 12.68 -0.44 35.79
N THR A 138 13.32 -0.07 34.69
CA THR A 138 12.83 -0.32 33.34
C THR A 138 12.79 -1.83 33.17
N SER A 139 11.58 -2.40 33.13
CA SER A 139 11.43 -3.84 32.90
C SER A 139 12.10 -4.17 31.56
N SER A 140 13.03 -5.13 31.60
CA SER A 140 13.86 -5.56 30.47
C SER A 140 13.10 -6.31 29.38
N PHE A 141 11.78 -6.44 29.53
CA PHE A 141 10.93 -7.26 28.67
C PHE A 141 10.02 -6.40 27.80
N PRO A 142 9.72 -6.84 26.55
CA PRO A 142 8.75 -6.18 25.70
C PRO A 142 7.39 -6.07 26.40
N PRO A 143 6.70 -4.91 26.31
CA PRO A 143 5.42 -4.70 26.99
C PRO A 143 4.30 -5.67 26.54
N LEU A 144 4.48 -6.33 25.39
CA LEU A 144 3.54 -7.30 24.81
C LEU A 144 4.07 -8.75 24.85
N ALA A 145 5.13 -9.02 25.62
CA ALA A 145 5.75 -10.35 25.69
C ALA A 145 4.74 -11.45 26.11
N TYR A 146 3.85 -11.14 27.05
CA TYR A 146 2.79 -12.07 27.47
C TYR A 146 1.83 -12.44 26.34
N ILE A 147 1.42 -11.46 25.54
CA ILE A 147 0.49 -11.65 24.42
C ILE A 147 1.16 -12.46 23.31
N GLN A 148 2.43 -12.18 23.05
CA GLN A 148 3.23 -12.95 22.09
C GLN A 148 3.42 -14.41 22.56
N TYR A 149 3.67 -14.62 23.86
CA TYR A 149 3.73 -15.96 24.45
C TYR A 149 2.42 -16.72 24.26
N LEU A 150 1.27 -16.11 24.60
CA LEU A 150 -0.03 -16.74 24.41
C LEU A 150 -0.32 -17.04 22.93
N HIS A 151 0.05 -16.14 22.02
CA HIS A 151 -0.09 -16.35 20.57
C HIS A 151 0.68 -17.58 20.09
N ASN A 152 1.96 -17.68 20.46
CA ASN A 152 2.80 -18.83 20.11
C ASN A 152 2.30 -20.13 20.76
N PHE A 153 1.79 -20.04 21.99
CA PHE A 153 1.18 -21.18 22.67
C PHE A 153 -0.07 -21.70 21.97
N ALA A 154 -0.95 -20.80 21.52
CA ALA A 154 -2.10 -21.20 20.71
C ALA A 154 -1.70 -21.86 19.38
N LEU A 155 -0.66 -21.34 18.69
CA LEU A 155 -0.12 -21.98 17.47
C LEU A 155 0.48 -23.36 17.76
N CYS A 156 1.17 -23.53 18.89
CA CYS A 156 1.69 -24.82 19.33
C CYS A 156 0.57 -25.84 19.57
N VAL A 157 -0.53 -25.42 20.20
CA VAL A 157 -1.70 -26.29 20.43
C VAL A 157 -2.35 -26.72 19.11
N LEU A 158 -2.52 -25.79 18.15
CA LEU A 158 -3.11 -26.13 16.85
C LEU A 158 -2.22 -27.06 16.02
N SER A 159 -0.91 -26.84 16.04
CA SER A 159 0.08 -27.63 15.28
C SER A 159 0.45 -28.97 15.91
N GLY A 160 -0.23 -29.40 16.98
CA GLY A 160 0.08 -30.64 17.69
C GLY A 160 1.49 -30.67 18.29
N GLY A 161 2.06 -29.50 18.62
CA GLY A 161 3.42 -29.38 19.15
C GLY A 161 4.52 -29.22 18.10
N ALA A 162 4.19 -29.17 16.80
CA ALA A 162 5.20 -29.00 15.74
C ALA A 162 5.87 -27.62 15.77
N VAL A 163 5.17 -26.58 16.22
CA VAL A 163 5.75 -25.24 16.42
C VAL A 163 6.48 -25.21 17.76
N ALA A 164 7.81 -25.09 17.73
CA ALA A 164 8.64 -24.99 18.92
C ALA A 164 8.29 -23.71 19.72
N LEU A 165 7.82 -23.91 20.95
CA LEU A 165 7.64 -22.83 21.91
C LEU A 165 9.00 -22.31 22.39
N PRO A 166 9.15 -20.99 22.60
CA PRO A 166 10.27 -20.47 23.39
C PRO A 166 10.23 -21.09 24.80
N PRO A 167 11.38 -21.23 25.48
CA PRO A 167 11.45 -21.79 26.82
C PRO A 167 10.49 -21.03 27.74
N GLN A 168 9.67 -21.79 28.47
CA GLN A 168 8.65 -21.21 29.33
C GLN A 168 9.34 -20.35 30.42
N PRO A 169 8.99 -19.06 30.54
CA PRO A 169 9.56 -18.22 31.58
C PRO A 169 9.08 -18.73 32.95
N PRO A 170 9.86 -18.51 34.03
CA PRO A 170 9.42 -18.82 35.38
C PRO A 170 8.08 -18.11 35.69
N THR A 171 7.24 -18.73 36.51
CA THR A 171 5.87 -18.26 36.79
C THR A 171 5.83 -16.80 37.26
N SER A 172 6.80 -16.37 38.07
CA SER A 172 6.91 -15.00 38.57
C SER A 172 7.16 -13.98 37.45
N GLU A 173 7.93 -14.35 36.43
CA GLU A 173 8.21 -13.52 35.26
C GLU A 173 7.00 -13.48 34.32
N LEU A 174 6.30 -14.60 34.15
CA LEU A 174 5.06 -14.66 33.38
C LEU A 174 3.99 -13.73 33.97
N GLU A 175 3.86 -13.69 35.29
CA GLU A 175 2.97 -12.75 35.98
C GLU A 175 3.38 -11.28 35.80
N ALA A 176 4.69 -11.01 35.75
CA ALA A 176 5.20 -9.67 35.47
C ALA A 176 4.89 -9.24 34.04
N TRP A 177 5.08 -10.13 33.05
CA TRP A 177 4.71 -9.88 31.66
C TRP A 177 3.20 -9.67 31.52
N ARG A 178 2.38 -10.44 32.24
CA ARG A 178 0.92 -10.29 32.25
C ARG A 178 0.52 -8.91 32.79
N ARG A 179 1.09 -8.48 33.91
CA ARG A 179 0.86 -7.15 34.48
C ARG A 179 1.22 -6.03 33.49
N ALA A 180 2.40 -6.10 32.87
CA ALA A 180 2.82 -5.12 31.87
C ALA A 180 1.86 -5.07 30.66
N ALA A 181 1.42 -6.22 30.16
CA ALA A 181 0.47 -6.28 29.05
C ALA A 181 -0.91 -5.71 29.43
N MET A 182 -1.39 -5.98 30.66
CA MET A 182 -2.63 -5.40 31.18
C MET A 182 -2.54 -3.87 31.30
N ASP A 183 -1.40 -3.33 31.73
CA ASP A 183 -1.18 -1.88 31.83
C ASP A 183 -1.22 -1.22 30.44
N VAL A 184 -0.60 -1.84 29.43
CA VAL A 184 -0.67 -1.36 28.02
C VAL A 184 -2.12 -1.33 27.54
N TYR A 185 -2.89 -2.37 27.86
CA TYR A 185 -4.30 -2.47 27.53
C TYR A 185 -5.12 -1.35 28.15
N ARG A 186 -4.96 -1.15 29.46
CA ARG A 186 -5.65 -0.11 30.22
C ARG A 186 -5.31 1.28 29.68
N ASN A 187 -4.03 1.53 29.41
CA ASN A 187 -3.56 2.81 28.89
C ASN A 187 -4.09 3.12 27.48
N ARG A 188 -4.47 2.09 26.70
CA ARG A 188 -5.08 2.24 25.37
C ARG A 188 -6.62 2.25 25.39
N GLY A 189 -7.24 2.16 26.57
CA GLY A 189 -8.70 2.06 26.70
C GLY A 189 -9.27 0.74 26.17
N TRP A 190 -8.43 -0.29 26.00
CA TRP A 190 -8.87 -1.61 25.54
C TRP A 190 -9.34 -2.45 26.72
N THR A 191 -10.39 -3.23 26.50
CA THR A 191 -10.87 -4.19 27.50
C THR A 191 -10.04 -5.46 27.45
N TRP A 192 -9.56 -5.92 28.61
CA TRP A 192 -8.79 -7.17 28.71
C TRP A 192 -9.68 -8.37 28.37
N PRO A 193 -9.41 -9.14 27.30
CA PRO A 193 -10.23 -10.28 26.93
C PRO A 193 -10.15 -11.39 27.99
N ALA A 194 -11.30 -11.83 28.50
CA ALA A 194 -11.36 -12.90 29.51
C ALA A 194 -10.73 -14.23 29.05
N VAL A 195 -10.61 -14.45 27.73
CA VAL A 195 -9.93 -15.63 27.16
C VAL A 195 -8.43 -15.68 27.51
N PHE A 196 -7.80 -14.54 27.82
CA PHE A 196 -6.39 -14.52 28.22
C PHE A 196 -6.15 -15.06 29.63
N ASP A 197 -7.19 -15.07 30.48
CA ASP A 197 -7.09 -15.54 31.86
C ASP A 197 -7.62 -16.96 32.05
N LYS A 198 -8.28 -17.51 31.03
CA LYS A 198 -8.79 -18.89 31.09
C LYS A 198 -7.63 -19.88 30.91
N PRO A 199 -7.49 -20.89 31.79
CA PRO A 199 -6.52 -21.95 31.56
C PRO A 199 -6.89 -22.72 30.29
N PHE A 200 -5.89 -23.17 29.55
CA PHE A 200 -6.14 -24.04 28.40
C PHE A 200 -6.79 -25.36 28.88
N PRO A 201 -7.89 -25.78 28.26
CA PRO A 201 -8.56 -27.01 28.67
C PRO A 201 -7.67 -28.21 28.32
N SER A 202 -7.60 -29.17 29.25
CA SER A 202 -6.91 -30.44 29.04
C SER A 202 -7.64 -31.25 27.97
N GLY A 203 -6.94 -31.65 26.91
CA GLY A 203 -7.49 -32.51 25.87
C GLY A 203 -6.39 -33.30 25.17
N SER A 204 -6.69 -34.52 24.74
CA SER A 204 -5.77 -35.28 23.90
C SER A 204 -5.67 -34.60 22.51
N PRO A 205 -4.47 -34.46 21.94
CA PRO A 205 -4.30 -33.89 20.60
C PRO A 205 -4.85 -34.80 19.48
N GLU A 206 -5.16 -36.05 19.80
CA GLU A 206 -5.48 -37.11 18.82
C GLU A 206 -6.93 -37.07 18.30
N GLU A 207 -7.86 -36.42 19.00
CA GLU A 207 -9.31 -36.42 18.65
C GLU A 207 -9.79 -35.13 17.97
N GLY A 208 -8.87 -34.33 17.41
CA GLY A 208 -9.16 -32.98 16.91
C GLY A 208 -9.09 -32.76 15.40
N ALA A 209 -9.38 -31.52 15.01
CA ALA A 209 -9.04 -31.01 13.69
C ALA A 209 -7.51 -30.99 13.53
N VAL A 210 -7.01 -31.54 12.42
CA VAL A 210 -5.57 -31.68 12.18
C VAL A 210 -5.09 -30.46 11.40
N TYR A 211 -4.14 -29.72 11.98
CA TYR A 211 -3.47 -28.61 11.31
C TYR A 211 -2.04 -29.00 10.99
N GLU A 212 -1.65 -28.85 9.73
CA GLU A 212 -0.29 -29.12 9.27
C GLU A 212 0.44 -27.80 9.01
N ALA A 213 1.69 -27.71 9.47
CA ALA A 213 2.55 -26.58 9.14
C ALA A 213 3.02 -26.70 7.69
N VAL A 214 2.52 -25.83 6.82
CA VAL A 214 2.85 -25.81 5.38
C VAL A 214 3.60 -24.52 5.07
N THR A 215 4.63 -24.61 4.24
CA THR A 215 5.32 -23.43 3.71
C THR A 215 4.71 -23.06 2.37
N ILE A 216 4.04 -21.90 2.29
CA ILE A 216 3.48 -21.37 1.04
C ILE A 216 4.28 -20.11 0.72
N GLU A 217 4.91 -20.06 -0.46
CA GLU A 217 5.75 -18.92 -0.90
C GLU A 217 6.90 -18.57 0.08
N GLY A 218 7.46 -19.57 0.77
CA GLY A 218 8.54 -19.39 1.73
C GLY A 218 8.12 -18.87 3.10
N LEU A 219 6.81 -18.68 3.33
CA LEU A 219 6.25 -18.28 4.62
C LEU A 219 5.56 -19.46 5.31
N PRO A 220 5.68 -19.61 6.63
CA PRO A 220 5.03 -20.69 7.38
C PRO A 220 3.54 -20.38 7.59
N TYR A 221 2.68 -21.33 7.24
CA TYR A 221 1.24 -21.31 7.47
C TYR A 221 0.78 -22.56 8.21
N LEU A 222 -0.38 -22.50 8.84
CA LEU A 222 -1.11 -23.68 9.31
C LEU A 222 -2.25 -23.96 8.32
N SER A 223 -2.19 -25.12 7.68
CA SER A 223 -3.22 -25.62 6.77
C SER A 223 -4.11 -26.63 7.49
N LEU A 224 -5.43 -26.48 7.36
CA LEU A 224 -6.39 -27.43 7.94
C LEU A 224 -6.52 -28.66 7.04
N VAL A 225 -6.07 -29.82 7.53
CA VAL A 225 -6.06 -31.09 6.78
C VAL A 225 -7.44 -31.78 6.85
N THR A 226 -8.12 -31.66 7.99
CA THR A 226 -9.43 -32.30 8.22
C THR A 226 -10.54 -31.25 8.39
N PRO A 227 -11.06 -30.66 7.29
CA PRO A 227 -12.03 -29.56 7.37
C PRO A 227 -13.37 -29.95 8.00
N ASN A 228 -13.70 -31.24 8.02
CA ASN A 228 -14.95 -31.76 8.57
C ASN A 228 -14.82 -32.23 10.03
N ALA A 229 -13.62 -32.17 10.61
CA ALA A 229 -13.40 -32.57 12.01
C ALA A 229 -13.83 -31.46 12.97
N THR A 230 -14.49 -31.84 14.06
CA THR A 230 -14.86 -30.90 15.13
C THR A 230 -13.60 -30.52 15.92
N PRO A 231 -13.25 -29.23 16.05
CA PRO A 231 -12.11 -28.81 16.86
C PRO A 231 -12.27 -29.23 18.32
N THR A 232 -11.20 -29.69 18.96
CA THR A 232 -11.23 -29.99 20.40
C THR A 232 -11.48 -28.72 21.22
N PRO A 233 -11.89 -28.83 22.50
CA PRO A 233 -11.98 -27.68 23.40
C PRO A 233 -10.67 -26.87 23.46
N ALA A 234 -9.51 -27.52 23.40
CA ALA A 234 -8.21 -26.85 23.38
C ALA A 234 -7.96 -26.09 22.09
N GLN A 235 -8.32 -26.68 20.93
CA GLN A 235 -8.19 -26.02 19.63
C GLN A 235 -9.16 -24.85 19.47
N SER A 236 -10.40 -25.00 19.92
CA SER A 236 -11.38 -23.89 19.91
C SER A 236 -10.93 -22.73 20.81
N HIS A 237 -10.38 -23.02 21.99
CA HIS A 237 -9.75 -22.00 22.85
C HIS A 237 -8.55 -21.33 22.16
N ALA A 238 -7.68 -22.11 21.51
CA ALA A 238 -6.54 -21.58 20.76
C ALA A 238 -6.99 -20.63 19.63
N LEU A 239 -7.99 -21.02 18.84
CA LEU A 239 -8.54 -20.19 17.76
C LEU A 239 -9.17 -18.89 18.30
N GLN A 240 -9.89 -18.96 19.41
CA GLN A 240 -10.41 -17.76 20.09
C GLN A 240 -9.26 -16.84 20.52
N LEU A 241 -8.22 -17.39 21.13
CA LEU A 241 -7.06 -16.63 21.57
C LEU A 241 -6.31 -15.99 20.39
N LEU A 242 -6.14 -16.71 19.27
CA LEU A 242 -5.54 -16.18 18.04
C LEU A 242 -6.35 -15.03 17.44
N SER A 243 -7.68 -15.11 17.47
CA SER A 243 -8.53 -14.03 16.97
C SER A 243 -8.29 -12.68 17.67
N HIS A 244 -8.00 -12.72 18.98
CA HIS A 244 -7.66 -11.54 19.76
C HIS A 244 -6.18 -11.16 19.60
N THR A 245 -5.25 -12.11 19.79
CA THR A 245 -3.80 -11.84 19.76
C THR A 245 -3.30 -11.37 18.40
N PHE A 246 -3.84 -11.89 17.30
CA PHE A 246 -3.45 -11.46 15.95
C PHE A 246 -3.74 -9.97 15.72
N SER A 247 -4.92 -9.48 16.13
CA SER A 247 -5.26 -8.06 15.99
C SER A 247 -4.33 -7.15 16.79
N ILE A 248 -3.95 -7.57 18.00
CA ILE A 248 -3.09 -6.79 18.88
C ILE A 248 -1.66 -6.75 18.34
N LEU A 249 -1.11 -7.91 17.96
CA LEU A 249 0.26 -8.01 17.48
C LEU A 249 0.43 -7.37 16.11
N SER A 250 -0.59 -7.39 15.24
CA SER A 250 -0.57 -6.66 13.97
C SER A 250 -0.59 -5.14 14.17
N MET A 251 -1.43 -4.63 15.07
CA MET A 251 -1.41 -3.21 15.45
C MET A 251 -0.09 -2.80 16.11
N ALA A 252 0.49 -3.68 16.94
CA ALA A 252 1.71 -3.35 17.67
C ALA A 252 2.98 -3.37 16.81
N ASN A 253 3.01 -4.24 15.80
CA ASN A 253 4.11 -4.29 14.84
C ASN A 253 4.00 -3.22 13.74
N ASP A 254 2.92 -2.44 13.70
CA ASP A 254 2.80 -1.27 12.84
C ASP A 254 3.39 -0.02 13.56
N PRO A 255 4.61 0.41 13.20
CA PRO A 255 5.23 1.59 13.82
C PRO A 255 4.48 2.90 13.52
N THR A 256 3.50 2.89 12.61
CA THR A 256 2.66 4.07 12.33
C THR A 256 1.54 4.29 13.35
N LEU A 257 1.18 3.27 14.13
CA LEU A 257 0.20 3.35 15.22
C LEU A 257 0.83 3.59 16.61
N TYR A 258 2.16 3.62 16.69
CA TYR A 258 2.91 3.84 17.92
C TYR A 258 3.31 5.32 18.08
N ALA A 259 2.32 6.19 18.29
CA ALA A 259 2.56 7.42 19.03
C ALA A 259 2.29 7.13 20.52
N PRO A 260 3.19 7.48 21.46
CA PRO A 260 2.91 7.34 22.88
C PRO A 260 1.72 8.24 23.27
N SER A 261 0.72 7.67 23.92
CA SER A 261 -0.48 8.37 24.36
C SER A 261 -0.15 9.28 25.55
N THR A 262 -0.11 10.60 25.34
CA THR A 262 -0.45 11.56 26.40
C THR A 262 -1.94 11.42 26.70
N SER A 263 -2.27 11.37 27.99
CA SER A 263 -3.61 11.15 28.53
C SER A 263 -4.57 12.27 28.11
N TYR A 264 -5.60 11.93 27.32
CA TYR A 264 -6.75 12.80 27.05
C TYR A 264 -8.02 12.26 27.71
N PRO A 265 -8.94 13.14 28.14
CA PRO A 265 -10.27 12.75 28.57
C PRO A 265 -11.10 12.26 27.37
N THR A 266 -11.84 11.17 27.64
CA THR A 266 -12.67 10.42 26.72
C THR A 266 -13.83 11.25 26.18
N TYR A 267 -13.86 11.47 24.86
CA TYR A 267 -15.10 11.70 24.11
C TYR A 267 -15.51 10.37 23.43
N PRO A 268 -16.81 10.09 23.27
CA PRO A 268 -17.29 8.84 22.70
C PRO A 268 -16.87 8.74 21.23
N ASP A 269 -15.96 7.80 20.97
CA ASP A 269 -15.38 7.53 19.66
C ASP A 269 -16.39 6.76 18.78
N THR A 270 -16.67 7.34 17.61
CA THR A 270 -17.55 6.72 16.61
C THR A 270 -16.68 5.96 15.61
N ARG A 271 -16.79 4.63 15.67
CA ARG A 271 -16.18 3.61 14.80
C ARG A 271 -15.82 4.13 13.39
N MET A 272 -14.53 4.17 13.09
CA MET A 272 -14.00 4.27 11.73
C MET A 272 -14.38 3.02 10.93
N THR A 273 -15.57 3.03 10.35
CA THR A 273 -15.90 2.17 9.21
C THR A 273 -16.31 3.08 8.07
N ASN A 274 -15.55 2.98 6.97
CA ASN A 274 -15.97 3.36 5.63
C ASN A 274 -16.12 4.88 5.37
N LEU A 275 -14.98 5.54 5.15
CA LEU A 275 -14.87 6.96 4.79
C LEU A 275 -15.67 7.33 3.52
N ASN A 276 -15.80 6.40 2.56
CA ASN A 276 -16.67 6.57 1.38
C ASN A 276 -18.17 6.50 1.71
N GLN A 277 -18.55 5.75 2.73
CA GLN A 277 -19.93 5.64 3.21
C GLN A 277 -20.32 6.89 3.98
N ARG A 278 -19.41 7.44 4.80
CA ARG A 278 -19.58 8.74 5.47
C ARG A 278 -19.59 9.93 4.49
N LEU A 279 -18.82 9.86 3.40
CA LEU A 279 -18.88 10.84 2.31
C LEU A 279 -20.20 10.76 1.54
N GLN A 280 -20.73 9.55 1.30
CA GLN A 280 -22.04 9.32 0.68
C GLN A 280 -23.20 9.76 1.59
N GLU A 281 -23.11 9.55 2.91
CA GLU A 281 -24.08 10.06 3.89
C GLU A 281 -24.05 11.59 3.99
N LEU A 282 -22.91 12.23 3.75
CA LEU A 282 -22.77 13.68 3.69
C LEU A 282 -23.13 14.27 2.31
N GLY A 283 -23.66 13.46 1.38
CA GLY A 283 -24.07 13.89 0.05
C GLY A 283 -22.91 14.19 -0.90
N PHE A 284 -21.67 13.83 -0.55
CA PHE A 284 -20.52 14.02 -1.41
C PHE A 284 -20.27 12.78 -2.31
N PRO A 285 -19.89 12.98 -3.58
CA PRO A 285 -19.53 11.89 -4.46
C PRO A 285 -18.27 11.15 -3.96
N PRO A 286 -18.19 9.82 -4.10
CA PRO A 286 -17.08 9.01 -3.60
C PRO A 286 -15.77 9.39 -4.30
N LEU A 287 -14.75 9.72 -3.51
CA LEU A 287 -13.44 10.15 -4.01
C LEU A 287 -12.70 8.98 -4.66
N ARG A 288 -12.70 8.92 -5.99
CA ARG A 288 -11.81 8.03 -6.76
C ARG A 288 -10.47 8.72 -6.97
N LEU A 289 -9.51 8.41 -6.10
CA LEU A 289 -8.10 8.77 -6.30
C LEU A 289 -7.55 8.03 -7.52
N ALA A 290 -7.45 8.71 -8.66
CA ALA A 290 -6.73 8.22 -9.83
C ALA A 290 -5.21 8.32 -9.59
N HIS A 291 -4.50 7.22 -9.80
CA HIS A 291 -3.04 7.14 -9.77
C HIS A 291 -2.52 7.20 -11.22
N ASN A 292 -1.52 8.06 -11.42
CA ASN A 292 -0.78 8.42 -12.64
C ASN A 292 -0.52 7.27 -13.63
N GLN A 293 -0.69 7.49 -14.94
CA GLN A 293 0.21 8.20 -15.89
C GLN A 293 1.59 7.55 -16.04
N ALA A 294 1.81 6.89 -17.18
CA ALA A 294 3.10 6.86 -17.87
C ALA A 294 2.91 6.55 -19.37
N ILE A 295 3.58 7.37 -20.18
CA ILE A 295 3.84 7.37 -21.63
C ILE A 295 4.82 6.20 -21.93
N PRO A 296 4.85 5.49 -23.10
CA PRO A 296 5.57 6.05 -24.24
C PRO A 296 5.33 5.54 -25.69
N ARG A 297 5.90 6.36 -26.59
CA ARG A 297 6.66 6.04 -27.82
C ARG A 297 6.23 4.86 -28.72
N ASN A 298 5.95 5.28 -29.97
CA ASN A 298 6.18 4.59 -31.24
C ASN A 298 7.33 3.56 -31.26
N ALA A 299 7.09 2.43 -31.92
CA ALA A 299 7.77 2.09 -33.17
C ALA A 299 7.01 0.98 -33.92
N ASN A 300 6.79 1.22 -35.21
CA ASN A 300 6.43 0.22 -36.20
C ASN A 300 7.39 -0.97 -36.14
N GLU A 301 6.85 -2.20 -36.09
CA GLU A 301 7.40 -3.28 -36.91
C GLU A 301 6.38 -4.41 -37.04
N ALA A 302 6.03 -4.65 -38.30
CA ALA A 302 5.01 -5.55 -38.76
C ALA A 302 5.65 -6.89 -39.16
N ASN A 303 4.80 -7.93 -39.14
CA ASN A 303 4.93 -9.20 -39.84
C ASN A 303 5.85 -10.25 -39.21
N GLN A 304 5.25 -11.27 -38.59
CA GLN A 304 5.16 -12.60 -39.22
C GLN A 304 4.28 -13.59 -38.43
N PRO A 305 3.76 -14.66 -39.08
CA PRO A 305 2.59 -15.42 -38.64
C PRO A 305 2.91 -16.69 -37.83
N ASN A 306 1.92 -17.07 -37.02
CA ASN A 306 1.76 -18.29 -36.20
C ASN A 306 1.88 -19.62 -36.97
N PRO A 307 2.13 -20.76 -36.28
CA PRO A 307 1.02 -21.71 -36.07
C PRO A 307 1.03 -22.59 -34.77
N LEU A 308 -0.19 -22.81 -34.24
CA LEU A 308 -0.82 -24.05 -33.67
C LEU A 308 -0.21 -24.86 -32.49
N GLY A 309 -1.03 -25.11 -31.45
CA GLY A 309 -0.98 -26.31 -30.57
C GLY A 309 -1.59 -26.16 -29.16
N ALA A 310 -2.54 -27.04 -28.79
CA ALA A 310 -3.37 -27.02 -27.56
C ALA A 310 -2.86 -27.97 -26.42
N PRO A 311 -3.65 -28.44 -25.41
CA PRO A 311 -3.71 -27.89 -24.05
C PRO A 311 -3.35 -28.88 -22.89
N GLY A 312 -2.82 -28.38 -21.75
CA GLY A 312 -2.92 -29.05 -20.43
C GLY A 312 -1.75 -28.86 -19.44
N ALA A 313 -2.08 -28.54 -18.18
CA ALA A 313 -1.30 -28.70 -16.91
C ALA A 313 -0.47 -27.49 -16.37
N PRO A 314 -0.16 -27.40 -15.04
CA PRO A 314 -0.39 -26.22 -14.19
C PRO A 314 0.86 -25.39 -13.84
N ALA A 315 0.66 -24.09 -13.60
CA ALA A 315 1.71 -23.07 -13.48
C ALA A 315 2.24 -22.88 -12.04
N GLY A 316 3.55 -23.08 -11.86
CA GLY A 316 4.34 -22.60 -10.71
C GLY A 316 5.04 -21.28 -11.04
N ALA A 317 5.01 -20.31 -10.12
CA ALA A 317 5.63 -19.01 -10.29
C ALA A 317 7.15 -19.06 -10.05
N GLU A 318 7.94 -19.03 -11.13
CA GLU A 318 9.39 -18.84 -11.06
C GLU A 318 9.74 -17.38 -10.74
N ILE A 319 10.41 -17.18 -9.60
CA ILE A 319 11.02 -15.91 -9.21
C ILE A 319 12.22 -15.67 -10.15
N ARG A 320 12.08 -14.75 -11.11
CA ARG A 320 13.21 -14.32 -11.95
C ARG A 320 14.23 -13.58 -11.08
N ALA A 321 15.34 -14.24 -10.81
CA ALA A 321 16.51 -13.63 -10.18
C ALA A 321 16.91 -12.37 -10.96
N ILE A 322 16.94 -11.22 -10.28
CA ILE A 322 17.60 -10.01 -10.78
C ILE A 322 19.00 -10.45 -11.23
N PRO A 323 19.44 -10.19 -12.48
CA PRO A 323 20.72 -10.66 -12.96
C PRO A 323 21.83 -9.88 -12.25
N ILE A 324 22.22 -10.33 -11.05
CA ILE A 324 23.29 -9.75 -10.22
C ILE A 324 24.57 -9.58 -11.05
N ARG A 325 24.77 -10.44 -12.05
CA ARG A 325 25.89 -10.37 -13.01
C ARG A 325 25.96 -9.04 -13.77
N ALA A 326 24.84 -8.41 -14.10
CA ALA A 326 24.82 -7.13 -14.82
C ALA A 326 25.29 -5.95 -13.94
N LEU A 327 25.10 -6.05 -12.61
CA LEU A 327 25.55 -5.05 -11.64
C LEU A 327 27.02 -5.24 -11.25
N LEU A 328 27.47 -6.50 -11.22
CA LEU A 328 28.77 -6.87 -10.68
C LEU A 328 29.92 -6.39 -11.59
N VAL A 329 29.76 -6.48 -12.91
CA VAL A 329 30.78 -6.06 -13.89
C VAL A 329 31.13 -4.55 -13.80
N PRO A 330 30.18 -3.61 -13.85
CA PRO A 330 30.49 -2.19 -13.73
C PRO A 330 31.02 -1.80 -12.34
N LEU A 331 30.54 -2.43 -11.26
CA LEU A 331 31.08 -2.18 -9.91
C LEU A 331 32.52 -2.69 -9.75
N LEU A 332 32.85 -3.84 -10.33
CA LEU A 332 34.20 -4.41 -10.26
C LEU A 332 35.16 -3.60 -11.14
N MET A 333 34.71 -3.10 -12.30
CA MET A 333 35.47 -2.17 -13.13
C MET A 333 35.69 -0.82 -12.45
N LEU A 334 34.68 -0.30 -11.74
CA LEU A 334 34.81 0.89 -10.90
C LEU A 334 35.85 0.66 -9.80
N ALA A 335 35.70 -0.39 -9.00
CA ALA A 335 36.63 -0.72 -7.91
C ALA A 335 38.07 -0.92 -8.41
N PHE A 336 38.25 -1.55 -9.57
CA PHE A 336 39.56 -1.66 -10.21
C PHE A 336 40.14 -0.28 -10.58
N ARG A 337 39.31 0.60 -11.18
CA ARG A 337 39.72 1.97 -11.53
C ARG A 337 40.03 2.81 -10.29
N THR A 338 39.29 2.65 -9.19
CA THR A 338 39.58 3.35 -7.93
C THR A 338 40.89 2.88 -7.31
N VAL A 339 41.15 1.58 -7.31
CA VAL A 339 42.42 1.00 -6.82
C VAL A 339 43.60 1.49 -7.67
N LEU A 340 43.47 1.55 -9.00
CA LEU A 340 44.51 2.11 -9.87
C LEU A 340 44.77 3.59 -9.56
N LEU A 341 43.71 4.39 -9.39
CA LEU A 341 43.86 5.81 -9.04
C LEU A 341 44.50 5.99 -7.66
N LEU A 342 44.14 5.17 -6.68
CA LEU A 342 44.77 5.15 -5.35
C LEU A 342 46.26 4.74 -5.41
N TYR A 343 46.61 3.83 -6.33
CA TYR A 343 47.98 3.39 -6.55
C TYR A 343 48.86 4.51 -7.13
N PHE A 344 48.40 5.20 -8.18
CA PHE A 344 49.14 6.30 -8.81
C PHE A 344 49.13 7.58 -7.96
N PHE A 345 48.04 7.83 -7.25
CA PHE A 345 47.85 9.02 -6.42
C PHE A 345 47.67 8.61 -4.96
N SER A 346 48.80 8.31 -4.30
CA SER A 346 48.81 7.95 -2.88
C SER A 346 48.13 9.04 -2.03
N PRO A 347 46.93 8.79 -1.47
CA PRO A 347 46.15 9.82 -0.78
C PRO A 347 46.84 10.33 0.49
N SER A 348 47.77 9.55 1.04
CA SER A 348 48.58 9.92 2.22
C SER A 348 49.42 11.18 2.02
N LYS A 349 49.80 11.52 0.78
CA LYS A 349 50.62 12.72 0.50
C LYS A 349 49.77 13.94 0.14
N ARG A 350 48.51 13.75 -0.27
CA ARG A 350 47.61 14.81 -0.74
C ARG A 350 46.16 14.51 -0.35
N PRO A 351 45.72 14.86 0.87
CA PRO A 351 44.39 14.49 1.38
C PRO A 351 43.24 15.08 0.56
N LEU A 352 43.43 16.28 -0.02
CA LEU A 352 42.44 16.89 -0.92
C LEU A 352 42.15 16.03 -2.15
N PHE A 353 43.15 15.33 -2.69
CA PHE A 353 42.97 14.43 -3.82
C PHE A 353 42.17 13.18 -3.41
N GLY A 354 42.36 12.69 -2.17
CA GLY A 354 41.56 11.61 -1.62
C GLY A 354 40.08 11.97 -1.49
N ILE A 355 39.76 13.22 -1.10
CA ILE A 355 38.38 13.72 -1.01
C ILE A 355 37.75 13.83 -2.40
N LEU A 356 38.46 14.43 -3.37
CA LEU A 356 38.02 14.56 -4.76
C LEU A 356 37.79 13.19 -5.41
N LEU A 357 38.71 12.25 -5.18
CA LEU A 357 38.57 10.88 -5.64
C LEU A 357 37.36 10.21 -4.99
N SER A 358 37.16 10.35 -3.69
CA SER A 358 35.99 9.78 -2.99
C SER A 358 34.67 10.33 -3.55
N LEU A 359 34.58 11.64 -3.80
CA LEU A 359 33.44 12.27 -4.45
C LEU A 359 33.19 11.72 -5.86
N TRP A 360 34.25 11.53 -6.64
CA TRP A 360 34.17 10.96 -7.99
C TRP A 360 33.69 9.51 -7.98
N VAL A 361 34.20 8.68 -7.04
CA VAL A 361 33.78 7.29 -6.88
C VAL A 361 32.30 7.19 -6.49
N VAL A 362 31.86 8.05 -5.57
CA VAL A 362 30.44 8.13 -5.19
C VAL A 362 29.59 8.53 -6.39
N TYR A 363 30.03 9.51 -7.20
CA TYR A 363 29.33 9.95 -8.39
C TYR A 363 29.19 8.85 -9.46
N GLU A 364 30.26 8.10 -9.76
CA GLU A 364 30.23 7.00 -10.73
C GLU A 364 29.42 5.80 -10.22
N ALA A 365 29.59 5.41 -8.95
CA ALA A 365 28.77 4.36 -8.33
C ALA A 365 27.28 4.71 -8.38
N TRP A 366 26.96 5.98 -8.12
CA TRP A 366 25.61 6.52 -8.22
C TRP A 366 25.05 6.47 -9.65
N THR A 367 25.88 6.77 -10.65
CA THR A 367 25.48 6.73 -12.08
C THR A 367 25.19 5.30 -12.54
N ALA A 368 26.06 4.35 -12.21
CA ALA A 368 25.85 2.93 -12.49
C ALA A 368 24.58 2.39 -11.80
N MET A 369 24.36 2.81 -10.56
CA MET A 369 23.18 2.44 -9.77
C MET A 369 21.89 3.02 -10.39
N ARG A 370 21.89 4.27 -10.87
CA ARG A 370 20.74 4.86 -11.58
C ARG A 370 20.38 4.12 -12.85
N LEU A 371 21.38 3.69 -13.63
CA LEU A 371 21.15 2.96 -14.88
C LEU A 371 20.33 1.68 -14.61
N VAL A 372 20.76 0.91 -13.61
CA VAL A 372 20.13 -0.35 -13.22
C VAL A 372 18.72 -0.14 -12.64
N PHE A 373 18.54 0.89 -11.82
CA PHE A 373 17.23 1.17 -11.22
C PHE A 373 16.21 1.68 -12.23
N ASN A 374 16.60 2.52 -13.19
CA ASN A 374 15.70 2.97 -14.24
C ASN A 374 15.30 1.81 -15.17
N GLU A 375 16.27 0.98 -15.58
CA GLU A 375 16.04 -0.12 -16.52
C GLU A 375 15.19 -1.25 -15.92
N GLY A 376 15.22 -1.42 -14.59
CA GLY A 376 14.35 -2.36 -13.87
C GLY A 376 12.91 -1.88 -13.69
N ASN A 377 12.70 -0.56 -13.59
CA ASN A 377 11.38 0.01 -13.34
C ASN A 377 10.50 0.02 -14.60
N ASP A 378 11.11 0.27 -15.77
CA ASP A 378 10.42 0.23 -17.06
C ASP A 378 9.88 -1.18 -17.38
N ARG A 379 10.60 -2.24 -17.01
CA ARG A 379 10.17 -3.64 -17.25
C ARG A 379 9.13 -4.17 -16.27
N ILE A 380 9.08 -3.68 -15.04
CA ILE A 380 8.09 -4.11 -14.03
C ILE A 380 6.74 -3.43 -14.29
N ALA A 381 6.73 -2.19 -14.78
CA ALA A 381 5.50 -1.51 -15.21
C ALA A 381 4.79 -2.31 -16.33
N ASP A 382 5.55 -2.84 -17.30
CA ASP A 382 5.02 -3.67 -18.39
C ASP A 382 4.56 -5.06 -17.93
N ALA A 383 5.27 -5.70 -16.99
CA ALA A 383 4.93 -7.05 -16.50
C ALA A 383 3.80 -7.08 -15.45
N ALA A 384 3.65 -6.02 -14.64
CA ALA A 384 2.53 -5.89 -13.69
C ALA A 384 1.20 -5.62 -14.41
N ALA A 385 1.24 -4.98 -15.58
CA ALA A 385 0.09 -4.83 -16.47
C ALA A 385 -0.36 -6.19 -17.08
N ALA A 386 0.58 -7.09 -17.39
CA ALA A 386 0.29 -8.40 -17.99
C ALA A 386 -0.32 -9.42 -17.01
N ASN A 387 0.05 -9.40 -15.72
CA ASN A 387 -0.36 -10.42 -14.75
C ASN A 387 -1.71 -10.18 -14.05
N LEU A 388 -2.29 -8.98 -14.15
CA LEU A 388 -3.64 -8.70 -13.63
C LEU A 388 -4.75 -9.17 -14.58
N ALA A 389 -4.44 -9.42 -15.86
CA ALA A 389 -5.40 -9.88 -16.87
C ALA A 389 -5.71 -11.39 -16.81
N ALA A 390 -4.83 -12.21 -16.22
CA ALA A 390 -4.96 -13.67 -16.23
C ALA A 390 -5.88 -14.25 -15.13
N ALA A 391 -6.35 -13.45 -14.17
CA ALA A 391 -6.95 -13.96 -12.93
C ALA A 391 -8.50 -13.97 -12.87
N ASN A 392 -9.21 -13.69 -13.97
CA ASN A 392 -10.68 -13.77 -14.02
C ASN A 392 -11.19 -14.47 -15.29
N ALA A 393 -10.62 -15.64 -15.61
CA ALA A 393 -11.26 -16.58 -16.54
C ALA A 393 -12.27 -17.47 -15.76
N PRO A 394 -13.58 -17.48 -16.09
CA PRO A 394 -14.51 -18.44 -15.51
C PRO A 394 -14.42 -19.79 -16.24
N ALA A 395 -14.16 -20.85 -15.46
CA ALA A 395 -14.34 -22.24 -15.86
C ALA A 395 -15.84 -22.56 -15.98
N GLY A 396 -16.27 -23.08 -17.13
CA GLY A 396 -17.65 -23.48 -17.36
C GLY A 396 -17.91 -24.92 -16.93
N GLN A 397 -19.03 -25.17 -16.24
CA GLN A 397 -19.81 -26.39 -16.49
C GLN A 397 -21.28 -26.22 -16.13
N ALA A 398 -22.10 -26.99 -16.84
CA ALA A 398 -23.50 -26.77 -17.14
C ALA A 398 -24.49 -27.22 -16.05
N GLY A 399 -25.61 -26.48 -15.97
CA GLY A 399 -26.98 -27.04 -15.98
C GLY A 399 -27.68 -27.36 -14.66
N ALA A 400 -28.49 -26.43 -14.13
CA ALA A 400 -29.89 -26.60 -13.68
C ALA A 400 -30.34 -25.44 -12.74
N PRO A 401 -31.63 -25.04 -12.70
CA PRO A 401 -32.08 -23.86 -11.95
C PRO A 401 -32.65 -24.20 -10.56
N ALA A 402 -32.28 -23.41 -9.54
CA ALA A 402 -33.02 -23.31 -8.27
C ALA A 402 -32.79 -21.91 -7.61
N PRO A 403 -33.74 -21.39 -6.81
CA PRO A 403 -33.80 -19.97 -6.46
C PRO A 403 -33.22 -19.58 -5.09
N ALA A 404 -32.79 -18.31 -5.01
CA ALA A 404 -32.71 -17.37 -3.87
C ALA A 404 -31.77 -17.62 -2.67
N ALA A 405 -30.70 -16.79 -2.55
CA ALA A 405 -30.26 -16.07 -1.33
C ALA A 405 -29.04 -15.15 -1.63
N PRO A 406 -28.89 -13.96 -1.00
CA PRO A 406 -27.71 -13.11 -1.20
C PRO A 406 -26.63 -13.38 -0.15
N ALA A 407 -25.53 -14.02 -0.56
CA ALA A 407 -24.30 -14.10 0.23
C ALA A 407 -23.27 -13.10 -0.32
N VAL A 408 -22.92 -12.09 0.48
CA VAL A 408 -21.85 -11.13 0.20
C VAL A 408 -20.51 -11.85 0.35
N ALA A 409 -19.99 -12.37 -0.76
CA ALA A 409 -18.67 -13.00 -0.82
C ALA A 409 -17.57 -11.93 -0.78
N ASN A 410 -17.00 -11.77 0.41
CA ASN A 410 -15.83 -10.93 0.70
C ASN A 410 -14.59 -11.54 0.02
N ARG A 411 -14.20 -11.06 -1.16
CA ARG A 411 -12.97 -11.51 -1.84
C ARG A 411 -11.75 -10.97 -1.09
N PRO A 412 -10.81 -11.81 -0.63
CA PRO A 412 -9.61 -11.34 0.05
C PRO A 412 -8.75 -10.55 -0.93
N ASN A 413 -8.40 -9.34 -0.51
CA ASN A 413 -7.58 -8.39 -1.23
C ASN A 413 -6.22 -9.04 -1.50
N ARG A 414 -5.91 -9.29 -2.79
CA ARG A 414 -4.67 -9.95 -3.23
C ARG A 414 -3.50 -9.05 -2.84
N SER A 415 -2.88 -9.35 -1.69
CA SER A 415 -1.70 -8.67 -1.19
C SER A 415 -0.56 -8.88 -2.17
N GLN A 416 -0.34 -7.91 -3.05
CA GLN A 416 0.87 -7.86 -3.86
C GLN A 416 2.06 -8.01 -2.92
N VAL A 417 2.83 -9.08 -3.12
CA VAL A 417 4.06 -9.36 -2.39
C VAL A 417 5.02 -8.19 -2.63
N ARG A 418 4.99 -7.22 -1.72
CA ARG A 418 5.89 -6.06 -1.78
C ARG A 418 7.28 -6.56 -1.44
N SER A 419 8.22 -6.37 -2.36
CA SER A 419 9.65 -6.59 -2.07
C SER A 419 10.04 -5.84 -0.78
N PRO A 420 10.84 -6.44 0.10
CA PRO A 420 11.27 -5.80 1.35
C PRO A 420 12.00 -4.48 1.10
N ILE A 421 12.71 -4.35 -0.03
CA ILE A 421 13.37 -3.10 -0.46
C ILE A 421 12.31 -2.01 -0.73
N GLN A 422 11.19 -2.39 -1.34
CA GLN A 422 10.10 -1.45 -1.64
C GLN A 422 9.43 -0.93 -0.36
N ALA A 423 9.32 -1.77 0.67
CA ALA A 423 8.83 -1.36 1.99
C ALA A 423 9.79 -0.37 2.66
N VAL A 424 11.11 -0.57 2.53
CA VAL A 424 12.11 0.39 3.03
C VAL A 424 12.02 1.72 2.28
N ILE A 425 11.90 1.69 0.95
CA ILE A 425 11.72 2.89 0.12
C ILE A 425 10.43 3.62 0.50
N ASP A 426 9.32 2.90 0.67
CA ASP A 426 8.04 3.47 1.11
C ASP A 426 8.19 4.13 2.50
N ARG A 427 8.89 3.48 3.43
CA ARG A 427 9.15 4.03 4.76
C ARG A 427 9.98 5.32 4.71
N LEU A 428 11.03 5.35 3.88
CA LEU A 428 11.86 6.53 3.69
C LEU A 428 11.09 7.66 2.99
N ALA A 429 10.28 7.34 1.99
CA ALA A 429 9.43 8.30 1.29
C ALA A 429 8.40 8.96 2.23
N MET A 430 7.80 8.16 3.12
CA MET A 430 6.81 8.61 4.11
C MET A 430 7.43 9.21 5.37
N MET A 431 8.77 9.20 5.51
CA MET A 431 9.45 9.73 6.67
C MET A 431 9.09 11.21 6.86
N ASN A 432 8.70 11.58 8.08
CA ASN A 432 8.22 12.90 8.51
C ASN A 432 6.82 13.30 8.00
N ILE A 433 6.32 12.76 6.87
CA ILE A 433 4.95 13.06 6.41
C ILE A 433 3.93 12.52 7.40
N SER A 434 4.09 11.27 7.85
CA SER A 434 3.18 10.67 8.82
C SER A 434 3.17 11.39 10.17
N TYR A 435 4.34 11.83 10.64
CA TYR A 435 4.46 12.61 11.87
C TYR A 435 3.80 13.98 11.74
N GLU A 436 4.05 14.70 10.64
CA GLU A 436 3.41 15.99 10.40
C GLU A 436 1.90 15.87 10.15
N ASP A 437 1.43 14.78 9.55
CA ASP A 437 0.00 14.50 9.41
C ASP A 437 -0.66 14.25 10.78
N ALA A 438 -0.02 13.48 11.65
CA ALA A 438 -0.47 13.30 13.03
C ALA A 438 -0.50 14.64 13.79
N LEU A 439 0.49 15.52 13.56
CA LEU A 439 0.53 16.86 14.14
C LEU A 439 -0.59 17.79 13.63
N LEU A 440 -1.01 17.65 12.37
CA LEU A 440 -2.13 18.41 11.82
C LEU A 440 -3.48 17.96 12.40
N GLU A 441 -3.59 16.69 12.77
CA GLU A 441 -4.78 16.09 13.37
C GLU A 441 -4.84 16.26 14.90
N SER A 442 -3.70 16.41 15.56
CA SER A 442 -3.63 16.58 17.01
C SER A 442 -3.95 18.01 17.45
N ASP A 443 -4.73 18.14 18.54
CA ASP A 443 -5.00 19.40 19.24
C ASP A 443 -3.83 19.83 20.17
N THR A 444 -2.71 19.12 20.14
CA THR A 444 -1.55 19.40 21.01
C THR A 444 -0.72 20.56 20.53
N ASP A 445 -0.23 21.34 21.49
CA ASP A 445 0.78 22.35 21.23
C ASP A 445 2.12 21.69 20.85
N ALA A 446 2.30 21.53 19.55
CA ALA A 446 3.48 20.92 18.97
C ALA A 446 4.64 21.92 18.94
N HIS A 447 5.72 21.58 19.63
CA HIS A 447 6.94 22.39 19.62
C HIS A 447 7.49 22.49 18.19
N PRO A 448 7.94 23.69 17.77
CA PRO A 448 8.51 23.85 16.43
C PRO A 448 9.76 22.96 16.29
N PRO A 449 9.99 22.37 15.11
CA PRO A 449 11.14 21.50 14.90
C PRO A 449 12.43 22.28 15.14
N SER A 450 13.33 21.69 15.94
CA SER A 450 14.61 22.31 16.28
C SER A 450 15.45 22.55 15.01
N PRO A 451 16.34 23.56 14.99
CA PRO A 451 17.19 23.82 13.83
C PRO A 451 18.03 22.59 13.46
N LEU A 452 18.51 21.82 14.44
CA LEU A 452 19.21 20.57 14.21
C LEU A 452 18.32 19.52 13.52
N GLN A 453 17.07 19.39 13.93
CA GLN A 453 16.10 18.52 13.28
C GLN A 453 15.80 18.97 11.85
N LYS A 454 15.67 20.28 11.61
CA LYS A 454 15.51 20.83 10.25
C LYS A 454 16.70 20.51 9.36
N THR A 455 17.94 20.69 9.84
CA THR A 455 19.15 20.35 9.09
C THR A 455 19.22 18.85 8.80
N LYS A 456 18.96 18.00 9.80
CA LYS A 456 18.91 16.54 9.62
C LYS A 456 17.86 16.14 8.58
N MET A 457 16.66 16.71 8.67
CA MET A 457 15.59 16.46 7.72
C MET A 457 15.97 16.94 6.31
N PHE A 458 16.53 18.15 6.18
CA PHE A 458 16.99 18.66 4.89
C PHE A 458 18.02 17.74 4.25
N VAL A 459 19.08 17.34 4.98
CA VAL A 459 20.11 16.43 4.46
C VAL A 459 19.51 15.08 4.07
N THR A 460 18.60 14.54 4.90
CA THR A 460 17.99 13.24 4.59
C THR A 460 17.09 13.33 3.36
N LEU A 461 16.29 14.39 3.23
CA LEU A 461 15.44 14.62 2.06
C LEU A 461 16.25 14.91 0.81
N PHE A 462 17.35 15.65 0.93
CA PHE A 462 18.29 15.91 -0.16
C PHE A 462 18.93 14.62 -0.69
N LEU A 463 19.29 13.69 0.19
CA LEU A 463 19.77 12.37 -0.24
C LEU A 463 18.65 11.53 -0.85
N LEU A 464 17.43 11.64 -0.31
CA LEU A 464 16.28 10.91 -0.82
C LEU A 464 15.81 11.40 -2.19
N THR A 465 15.95 12.71 -2.49
CA THR A 465 15.60 13.27 -3.81
C THR A 465 16.50 12.74 -4.91
N LEU A 466 17.70 12.25 -4.58
CA LEU A 466 18.55 11.59 -5.56
C LEU A 466 17.88 10.33 -6.11
N TYR A 467 17.08 9.62 -5.31
CA TYR A 467 16.42 8.37 -5.69
C TYR A 467 15.02 8.62 -6.29
N PRO A 468 14.83 8.49 -7.63
CA PRO A 468 13.61 8.94 -8.32
C PRO A 468 12.32 8.30 -7.78
N ALA A 469 12.33 6.99 -7.52
CA ALA A 469 11.14 6.30 -7.04
C ALA A 469 10.72 6.72 -5.62
N ALA A 470 11.67 7.06 -4.74
CA ALA A 470 11.35 7.58 -3.40
C ALA A 470 10.81 9.01 -3.51
N TRP A 471 11.40 9.81 -4.41
CA TRP A 471 10.95 11.16 -4.71
C TRP A 471 9.52 11.22 -5.23
N ASP A 472 9.17 10.40 -6.24
CA ASP A 472 7.83 10.38 -6.83
C ASP A 472 6.76 9.93 -5.83
N ARG A 473 7.10 8.92 -5.00
CA ARG A 473 6.24 8.46 -3.91
C ARG A 473 6.01 9.56 -2.88
N ARG A 474 7.09 10.23 -2.46
CA ARG A 474 7.02 11.34 -1.52
C ARG A 474 6.18 12.50 -2.06
N ARG A 475 6.38 12.88 -3.33
CA ARG A 475 5.61 13.94 -4.00
C ARG A 475 4.13 13.58 -4.08
N THR A 476 3.80 12.33 -4.41
CA THR A 476 2.41 11.85 -4.39
C THR A 476 1.80 11.92 -2.99
N ALA A 477 2.54 11.57 -1.94
CA ALA A 477 2.09 11.67 -0.56
C ALA A 477 1.87 13.14 -0.14
N LEU A 478 2.79 14.04 -0.50
CA LEU A 478 2.65 15.48 -0.27
C LEU A 478 1.41 16.04 -0.98
N ARG A 479 1.18 15.68 -2.24
CA ARG A 479 -0.03 16.11 -2.97
C ARG A 479 -1.33 15.68 -2.30
N ARG A 480 -1.39 14.45 -1.80
CA ARG A 480 -2.57 13.95 -1.09
C ARG A 480 -2.82 14.74 0.20
N ARG A 481 -1.75 15.00 0.96
CA ARG A 481 -1.81 15.79 2.18
C ARG A 481 -2.21 17.24 1.91
N GLU A 482 -1.57 17.90 0.95
CA GLU A 482 -1.87 19.29 0.58
C GLU A 482 -3.29 19.43 0.01
N GLY A 483 -3.73 18.46 -0.81
CA GLY A 483 -5.11 18.37 -1.27
C GLY A 483 -6.11 18.32 -0.10
N ARG A 484 -5.83 17.47 0.90
CA ARG A 484 -6.64 17.39 2.13
C ARG A 484 -6.65 18.71 2.90
N ILE A 485 -5.49 19.37 3.04
CA ILE A 485 -5.37 20.66 3.73
C ILE A 485 -6.18 21.74 3.02
N ARG A 486 -6.16 21.78 1.68
CA ARG A 486 -6.95 22.75 0.91
C ARG A 486 -8.46 22.48 1.03
N THR A 487 -8.87 21.22 1.02
CA THR A 487 -10.27 20.86 1.27
C THR A 487 -10.71 21.29 2.68
N GLU A 488 -9.87 21.09 3.69
CA GLU A 488 -10.12 21.56 5.07
C GLU A 488 -10.17 23.10 5.13
N ALA A 489 -9.24 23.78 4.47
CA ALA A 489 -9.19 25.24 4.41
C ALA A 489 -10.43 25.84 3.74
N ASN A 490 -10.88 25.27 2.62
CA ASN A 490 -12.10 25.69 1.93
C ASN A 490 -13.35 25.42 2.80
N ALA A 491 -13.41 24.28 3.50
CA ALA A 491 -14.50 23.98 4.43
C ALA A 491 -14.55 24.96 5.61
N ARG A 492 -13.38 25.38 6.10
CA ARG A 492 -13.23 26.40 7.15
C ARG A 492 -13.67 27.78 6.68
N GLU A 493 -13.25 28.20 5.48
CA GLU A 493 -13.65 29.48 4.90
C GLU A 493 -15.16 29.54 4.68
N ALA A 494 -15.76 28.47 4.15
CA ALA A 494 -17.22 28.35 4.03
C ALA A 494 -17.93 28.46 5.39
N ALA A 495 -17.36 27.88 6.45
CA ALA A 495 -17.90 27.99 7.81
C ALA A 495 -17.90 29.43 8.33
N LEU A 496 -16.81 30.17 8.07
CA LEU A 496 -16.65 31.57 8.49
C LEU A 496 -17.61 32.48 7.71
N THR A 497 -17.76 32.27 6.40
CA THR A 497 -18.73 32.99 5.58
C THR A 497 -20.17 32.72 6.04
N GLU A 498 -20.52 31.45 6.26
CA GLU A 498 -21.85 31.05 6.72
C GLU A 498 -22.17 31.62 8.12
N ARG A 499 -21.16 31.74 8.99
CA ARG A 499 -21.29 32.41 10.30
C ARG A 499 -21.52 33.91 10.14
N ALA A 500 -20.74 34.58 9.31
CA ALA A 500 -20.87 36.02 9.06
C ALA A 500 -22.22 36.39 8.42
N GLU A 501 -22.71 35.56 7.49
CA GLU A 501 -24.05 35.71 6.89
C GLU A 501 -25.16 35.55 7.93
N ARG A 502 -25.03 34.58 8.84
CA ARG A 502 -26.01 34.35 9.90
C ARG A 502 -26.01 35.47 10.94
N GLU A 503 -24.83 35.95 11.34
CA GLU A 503 -24.68 37.11 12.23
C GLU A 503 -25.29 38.37 11.58
N SER A 504 -25.19 38.52 10.25
CA SER A 504 -25.78 39.64 9.51
C SER A 504 -27.31 39.52 9.34
N ALA A 505 -27.85 38.30 9.21
CA ALA A 505 -29.28 38.06 9.03
C ALA A 505 -30.09 38.20 10.33
N GLY A 506 -29.44 38.11 11.50
CA GLY A 506 -30.09 38.23 12.81
C GLY A 506 -31.24 37.23 13.00
N ASP A 507 -32.34 37.69 13.61
CA ASP A 507 -33.52 36.87 13.90
C ASP A 507 -34.32 36.46 12.64
N ALA A 508 -34.00 37.03 11.48
CA ALA A 508 -34.67 36.71 10.21
C ALA A 508 -34.07 35.49 9.49
N ALA A 509 -33.04 34.84 10.04
CA ALA A 509 -32.41 33.67 9.42
C ALA A 509 -33.39 32.47 9.42
N PRO A 510 -33.61 31.80 8.26
CA PRO A 510 -34.48 30.64 8.20
C PRO A 510 -33.97 29.50 9.11
N ALA A 511 -34.91 28.75 9.69
CA ALA A 511 -34.60 27.56 10.48
C ALA A 511 -33.88 26.52 9.61
N ARG A 512 -32.70 26.08 10.04
CA ARG A 512 -31.92 25.05 9.34
C ARG A 512 -32.55 23.68 9.53
N SER A 513 -32.39 22.83 8.53
CA SER A 513 -32.68 21.40 8.74
C SER A 513 -31.69 20.81 9.76
N ALA A 514 -32.09 19.76 10.47
CA ALA A 514 -31.22 19.09 11.45
C ALA A 514 -29.90 18.60 10.82
N GLU A 515 -29.94 18.23 9.53
CA GLU A 515 -28.77 17.82 8.77
C GLU A 515 -27.83 18.99 8.46
N GLU A 516 -28.38 20.15 8.07
CA GLU A 516 -27.60 21.38 7.90
C GLU A 516 -26.96 21.85 9.22
N GLU A 517 -27.68 21.74 10.34
CA GLU A 517 -27.13 22.07 11.65
C GLU A 517 -25.96 21.14 12.02
N ALA A 518 -26.07 19.84 11.74
CA ALA A 518 -24.98 18.89 11.96
C ALA A 518 -23.75 19.20 11.08
N ARG A 519 -23.97 19.55 9.81
CA ARG A 519 -22.89 19.96 8.90
C ARG A 519 -22.23 21.27 9.34
N ALA A 520 -23.02 22.25 9.79
CA ALA A 520 -22.52 23.51 10.32
C ALA A 520 -21.66 23.28 11.58
N LYS A 521 -22.13 22.45 12.53
CA LYS A 521 -21.36 22.07 13.73
C LYS A 521 -20.04 21.37 13.37
N ALA A 522 -20.05 20.48 12.38
CA ALA A 522 -18.82 19.82 11.92
C ALA A 522 -17.81 20.82 11.31
N ARG A 523 -18.29 21.81 10.55
CA ARG A 523 -17.46 22.87 9.99
C ARG A 523 -16.90 23.82 11.07
N GLU A 524 -17.71 24.17 12.07
CA GLU A 524 -17.26 24.96 13.22
C GLU A 524 -16.17 24.24 14.02
N GLN A 525 -16.28 22.92 14.22
CA GLN A 525 -15.23 22.13 14.86
C GLN A 525 -13.89 22.20 14.10
N LEU A 526 -13.91 22.28 12.76
CA LEU A 526 -12.70 22.46 11.97
C LEU A 526 -12.08 23.85 12.20
N VAL A 527 -12.90 24.90 12.34
CA VAL A 527 -12.43 26.26 12.68
C VAL A 527 -11.75 26.26 14.06
N VAL A 528 -12.42 25.71 15.08
CA VAL A 528 -11.89 25.64 16.45
C VAL A 528 -10.60 24.82 16.51
N ARG A 529 -10.54 23.68 15.81
CA ARG A 529 -9.31 22.88 15.72
C ARG A 529 -8.18 23.69 15.08
N HIS A 530 -8.46 24.41 14.00
CA HIS A 530 -7.46 25.25 13.33
C HIS A 530 -6.96 26.38 14.25
N GLU A 531 -7.82 26.98 15.06
CA GLU A 531 -7.47 28.01 16.04
C GLU A 531 -6.58 27.48 17.17
N ARG A 532 -6.71 26.20 17.54
CA ARG A 532 -5.85 25.54 18.55
C ARG A 532 -4.48 25.13 18.02
N ARG A 533 -4.29 25.04 16.70
CA ARG A 533 -2.99 24.68 16.10
C ARG A 533 -1.92 25.71 16.47
N SER A 534 -0.70 25.22 16.65
CA SER A 534 0.47 26.07 16.89
C SER A 534 0.71 27.04 15.73
N ALA A 535 1.34 28.19 16.03
CA ALA A 535 1.50 29.28 15.06
C ALA A 535 2.24 28.85 13.77
N TRP A 536 3.24 27.96 13.89
CA TRP A 536 4.00 27.48 12.73
C TRP A 536 3.17 26.55 11.83
N LEU A 537 2.25 25.76 12.40
CA LEU A 537 1.31 24.92 11.64
C LEU A 537 0.28 25.80 10.91
N LYS A 538 -0.22 26.86 11.55
CA LYS A 538 -1.10 27.85 10.90
C LYS A 538 -0.42 28.49 9.70
N GLN A 539 0.83 28.95 9.85
CA GLN A 539 1.63 29.48 8.74
C GLN A 539 1.85 28.44 7.63
N TYR A 540 2.06 27.17 7.97
CA TYR A 540 2.19 26.11 6.98
C TYR A 540 0.89 25.90 6.19
N VAL A 541 -0.26 25.78 6.87
CA VAL A 541 -1.58 25.66 6.23
C VAL A 541 -1.86 26.87 5.33
N GLN A 542 -1.56 28.07 5.82
CA GLN A 542 -1.72 29.30 5.06
C GLN A 542 -0.86 29.29 3.79
N ARG A 543 0.41 28.88 3.87
CA ARG A 543 1.26 28.74 2.68
C ARG A 543 0.68 27.75 1.68
N VAL A 544 0.23 26.58 2.11
CA VAL A 544 -0.36 25.56 1.22
C VAL A 544 -1.65 26.06 0.54
N GLN A 545 -2.42 26.91 1.23
CA GLN A 545 -3.62 27.54 0.68
C GLN A 545 -3.29 28.54 -0.43
N TYR A 546 -2.22 29.35 -0.28
CA TYR A 546 -1.86 30.39 -1.24
C TYR A 546 -0.84 29.98 -2.30
N SER A 547 -0.02 28.95 -2.04
CA SER A 547 0.93 28.46 -3.03
C SER A 547 0.17 27.65 -4.07
N GLU A 548 0.15 28.14 -5.30
CA GLU A 548 -0.17 27.33 -6.48
C GLU A 548 0.75 26.09 -6.51
N TRP A 549 0.28 24.98 -7.08
CA TRP A 549 1.13 23.80 -7.18
C TRP A 549 2.43 24.21 -7.88
N VAL A 550 3.57 23.96 -7.26
CA VAL A 550 4.92 24.32 -7.77
C VAL A 550 5.21 23.70 -9.16
N ASP A 551 4.30 22.87 -9.67
CA ASP A 551 4.42 22.07 -10.87
C ASP A 551 3.41 22.42 -11.98
N ASP A 552 2.47 23.34 -11.74
CA ASP A 552 1.61 23.86 -12.81
C ASP A 552 2.34 25.08 -13.43
N PRO A 553 2.94 24.93 -14.63
CA PRO A 553 3.67 26.01 -15.29
C PRO A 553 2.78 27.12 -15.86
#